data_AF-U5SFA7-F1
#
_entry.id   AF-U5SFA7-F1
#
_cell.length_a   1.000
_cell.length_b   1.000
_cell.length_c   1.000
_cell.angle_alpha   90.00
_cell.angle_beta   90.00
_cell.angle_gamma   90.00
#
_symmetry.space_group_name_H-M   'P 1'
#
loop_
_entity.id
_entity.type
_entity.pdbx_description
1 polymer ?
#
loop_
_entity_poly.entity_id
_entity_poly.type
_entity_poly.pdbx_seq_one_letter_code
_entity_poly.pdbx_strand_id
1 'polypeptide(L)'
;MLLSVLFFIFALLLMYAGYFFYTGKAAVLLTTTDKKLPMEAATFFKVYGVLFFIGGLASLVLIFFHPNWLAFTVLVFVVFTMLLFIIGLNKRM
;
A
#
# COMPACT_ATOMS: atom_id res chain seq x y z
N MET A 1 8.91 -19.69 -12.67
CA MET A 1 7.64 -19.36 -13.34
C MET A 1 6.53 -19.07 -12.35
N LEU A 2 6.15 -20.03 -11.47
CA LEU A 2 5.11 -19.78 -10.45
C LEU A 2 5.42 -18.54 -9.57
N LEU A 3 6.65 -18.45 -9.07
CA LEU A 3 7.09 -17.33 -8.21
C LEU A 3 6.94 -15.96 -8.89
N SER A 4 7.29 -15.87 -10.18
CA SER A 4 7.18 -14.65 -10.98
C SER A 4 5.72 -14.24 -11.19
N VAL A 5 4.83 -15.22 -11.38
CA VAL A 5 3.38 -14.97 -11.45
C VAL A 5 2.85 -14.47 -10.11
N LEU A 6 3.30 -15.04 -8.98
CA LEU A 6 2.94 -14.54 -7.66
C LEU A 6 3.41 -13.09 -7.44
N PHE A 7 4.65 -12.75 -7.81
CA PHE A 7 5.15 -11.38 -7.71
C PHE A 7 4.40 -10.41 -8.63
N PHE A 8 4.00 -10.85 -9.81
CA PHE A 8 3.16 -10.05 -10.70
C PHE A 8 1.78 -9.76 -10.10
N ILE A 9 1.08 -10.79 -9.60
CA ILE A 9 -0.20 -10.62 -8.92
C ILE A 9 -0.05 -9.71 -7.70
N PHE A 10 1.00 -9.92 -6.90
CA PHE A 10 1.28 -9.11 -5.73
C PHE A 10 1.56 -7.64 -6.08
N ALA A 11 2.34 -7.38 -7.13
CA ALA A 11 2.60 -6.04 -7.64
C ALA A 11 1.30 -5.36 -8.09
N LEU A 12 0.44 -6.06 -8.84
CA LEU A 12 -0.86 -5.54 -9.25
C LEU A 12 -1.76 -5.19 -8.06
N LEU A 13 -1.82 -6.05 -7.04
CA LEU A 13 -2.59 -5.79 -5.82
C LEU A 13 -2.06 -4.56 -5.08
N LEU A 14 -0.74 -4.43 -4.94
CA LEU A 14 -0.11 -3.28 -4.27
C LEU A 14 -0.31 -1.98 -5.05
N MET A 15 -0.20 -2.01 -6.37
CA MET A 15 -0.44 -0.85 -7.22
C MET A 15 -1.92 -0.43 -7.17
N TYR A 16 -2.84 -1.39 -7.22
CA TYR A 16 -4.26 -1.10 -7.10
C TYR A 16 -4.63 -0.56 -5.72
N ALA A 17 -4.08 -1.13 -4.65
CA ALA A 17 -4.22 -0.59 -3.30
C ALA A 17 -3.67 0.84 -3.22
N GLY A 18 -2.45 1.07 -3.74
CA GLY A 18 -1.84 2.39 -3.83
C GLY A 18 -2.73 3.41 -4.54
N TYR A 19 -3.28 3.03 -5.70
CA TYR A 19 -4.25 3.83 -6.45
C TYR A 19 -5.54 4.09 -5.66
N PHE A 20 -6.09 3.08 -4.99
CA PHE A 20 -7.30 3.21 -4.17
C PHE A 20 -7.11 4.21 -3.01
N PHE A 21 -5.97 4.14 -2.33
CA PHE A 21 -5.63 5.09 -1.26
C PHE A 21 -5.34 6.49 -1.80
N TYR A 22 -4.61 6.60 -2.91
CA TYR A 22 -4.24 7.89 -3.51
C TYR A 22 -5.44 8.67 -4.05
N THR A 23 -6.40 7.97 -4.67
CA THR A 23 -7.64 8.57 -5.18
C THR A 23 -8.62 8.97 -4.09
N GLY A 24 -8.30 8.73 -2.81
CA GLY A 24 -9.16 9.10 -1.68
C GLY A 24 -10.42 8.25 -1.55
N LYS A 25 -10.58 7.19 -2.35
CA LYS A 25 -11.68 6.23 -2.22
C LYS A 25 -11.66 5.50 -0.87
N ALA A 26 -10.48 5.43 -0.25
CA ALA A 26 -10.30 4.93 1.11
C ALA A 26 -10.96 5.81 2.19
N ALA A 27 -11.46 7.01 1.86
CA ALA A 27 -12.26 7.82 2.77
C ALA A 27 -13.53 7.10 3.25
N VAL A 28 -14.04 6.12 2.49
CA VAL A 28 -15.15 5.24 2.91
C VAL A 28 -14.81 4.44 4.18
N LEU A 29 -13.52 4.23 4.47
CA LEU A 29 -13.07 3.54 5.69
C LEU A 29 -13.16 4.43 6.94
N LEU A 30 -13.30 5.75 6.79
CA LEU A 30 -13.59 6.66 7.89
C LEU A 30 -15.10 6.74 8.05
N THR A 31 -15.63 6.10 9.08
CA THR A 31 -17.07 6.03 9.40
C THR A 31 -17.64 7.35 9.94
N THR A 32 -16.84 8.39 10.10
CA THR A 32 -17.27 9.70 10.60
C THR A 32 -17.85 10.57 9.48
N THR A 33 -19.18 10.71 9.52
CA THR A 33 -20.10 11.49 8.66
C THR A 33 -19.86 13.00 8.66
N ASP A 34 -18.63 13.50 8.85
CA ASP A 34 -18.38 14.94 8.73
C ASP A 34 -18.00 15.30 7.30
N LYS A 35 -18.85 16.13 6.68
CA LYS A 35 -18.81 16.58 5.27
C LYS A 35 -17.51 17.29 4.84
N LYS A 36 -16.52 17.39 5.74
CA LYS A 36 -15.18 17.88 5.48
C LYS A 36 -14.20 16.84 6.01
N LEU A 37 -13.71 15.96 5.13
CA LEU A 37 -12.49 15.21 5.41
C LEU A 37 -11.43 16.21 5.86
N PRO A 38 -10.92 16.14 7.10
CA PRO A 38 -9.83 17.01 7.51
C PRO A 38 -8.68 16.79 6.52
N MET A 39 -8.07 17.88 6.05
CA MET A 39 -6.99 17.85 5.05
C MET A 39 -5.85 16.88 5.45
N GLU A 40 -5.70 16.65 6.75
CA GLU A 40 -4.79 15.68 7.36
C GLU A 40 -5.14 14.21 7.10
N ALA A 41 -6.42 13.84 6.99
CA ALA A 41 -6.85 12.47 6.67
C ALA A 41 -6.64 12.15 5.18
N ALA A 42 -6.88 13.13 4.31
CA ALA A 42 -6.59 13.00 2.87
C ALA A 42 -5.08 12.85 2.61
N THR A 43 -4.25 13.64 3.31
CA THR A 43 -2.79 13.52 3.23
C THR A 43 -2.30 12.16 3.74
N PHE A 44 -2.88 11.65 4.83
CA PHE A 44 -2.58 10.32 5.36
C PHE A 44 -2.78 9.23 4.30
N PHE A 45 -3.97 9.12 3.72
CA PHE A 45 -4.23 8.10 2.70
C PHE A 45 -3.34 8.26 1.46
N LYS A 46 -3.06 9.49 1.02
CA LYS A 46 -2.14 9.73 -0.11
C LYS A 46 -0.72 9.23 0.18
N VAL A 47 -0.18 9.49 1.38
CA VAL A 47 1.17 9.03 1.76
C VAL A 47 1.25 7.51 1.74
N TYR A 48 0.30 6.81 2.35
CA TYR A 48 0.28 5.34 2.33
C TYR A 48 0.03 4.79 0.92
N GLY A 49 -0.80 5.47 0.12
CA GLY A 49 -1.00 5.12 -1.29
C GLY A 49 0.29 5.16 -2.10
N VAL A 50 1.12 6.20 -1.91
CA VAL A 50 2.45 6.29 -2.54
C VAL A 50 3.38 5.19 -2.04
N LEU A 51 3.40 4.90 -0.73
CA LEU A 51 4.23 3.82 -0.17
C LEU A 51 3.86 2.45 -0.74
N PHE A 52 2.56 2.12 -0.83
CA PHE A 52 2.10 0.87 -1.46
C PHE A 52 2.43 0.83 -2.95
N PHE A 53 2.33 1.96 -3.66
CA PHE A 53 2.72 2.03 -5.07
C PHE A 53 4.22 1.78 -5.28
N ILE A 54 5.08 2.36 -4.44
CA ILE A 54 6.53 2.08 -4.45
C ILE A 54 6.79 0.60 -4.18
N GLY A 55 6.10 0.00 -3.20
CA GLY A 55 6.19 -1.44 -2.94
C GLY A 55 5.75 -2.29 -4.14
N GLY A 56 4.72 -1.86 -4.87
CA GLY A 56 4.26 -2.49 -6.10
C GLY A 56 5.30 -2.41 -7.22
N LEU A 57 5.93 -1.24 -7.42
CA LEU A 57 7.03 -1.06 -8.38
C LEU A 57 8.23 -1.94 -8.03
N ALA A 58 8.63 -2.01 -6.76
CA ALA A 58 9.70 -2.90 -6.31
C ALA A 58 9.34 -4.38 -6.55
N SER A 59 8.06 -4.74 -6.40
CA SER A 59 7.57 -6.09 -6.69
C SER A 59 7.59 -6.42 -8.20
N LEU A 60 7.50 -5.43 -9.09
CA LEU A 60 7.69 -5.67 -10.53
C LEU A 60 9.13 -6.08 -10.87
N VAL A 61 10.12 -5.51 -10.17
CA VAL A 61 11.54 -5.90 -10.35
C VAL A 61 11.72 -7.38 -9.99
N LEU A 62 11.00 -7.83 -8.94
CA LEU A 62 11.00 -9.22 -8.49
C LEU A 62 10.39 -10.21 -9.48
N ILE A 63 9.69 -9.77 -10.53
CA ILE A 63 9.19 -10.67 -11.59
C ILE A 63 10.33 -11.22 -12.44
N PHE A 64 11.37 -10.42 -12.66
CA PHE A 64 12.50 -10.78 -13.51
C PHE A 64 13.71 -11.23 -12.68
N PHE A 65 13.98 -10.55 -11.57
CA PHE A 65 15.10 -10.82 -10.69
C PHE A 65 14.61 -11.17 -9.29
N HIS A 66 14.80 -12.44 -8.87
CA HIS A 66 14.25 -12.96 -7.62
C HIS A 66 15.34 -13.26 -6.56
N PRO A 67 16.32 -12.37 -6.28
CA PRO A 67 17.23 -12.63 -5.18
C PRO A 67 16.43 -12.65 -3.88
N ASN A 68 16.56 -13.73 -3.10
CA ASN A 68 15.79 -13.97 -1.88
C ASN A 68 15.83 -12.75 -0.94
N TRP A 69 17.00 -12.12 -0.81
CA TRP A 69 17.16 -10.95 0.04
C TRP A 69 16.27 -9.77 -0.37
N LEU A 70 16.19 -9.46 -1.68
CA LEU A 70 15.32 -8.39 -2.20
C LEU A 70 13.85 -8.71 -1.95
N ALA A 71 13.44 -9.97 -2.15
CA ALA A 71 12.07 -10.41 -1.88
C ALA A 71 11.71 -10.21 -0.40
N PHE A 72 12.60 -10.60 0.52
CA PHE A 72 12.40 -10.36 1.95
C PHE A 72 12.36 -8.88 2.30
N THR A 73 13.23 -8.05 1.72
CA THR A 73 13.21 -6.60 1.94
C THR A 73 11.89 -5.98 1.51
N VAL A 74 11.38 -6.34 0.32
CA VAL A 74 10.09 -5.84 -0.18
C VAL A 74 8.94 -6.31 0.70
N LEU A 75 8.93 -7.57 1.12
CA LEU A 75 7.91 -8.10 2.03
C LEU A 75 7.91 -7.39 3.38
N VAL A 76 9.08 -7.24 4.01
CA VAL A 76 9.22 -6.52 5.28
C VAL A 76 8.76 -5.08 5.15
N PHE A 77 9.12 -4.40 4.05
CA PHE A 77 8.68 -3.04 3.77
C PHE A 77 7.16 -2.95 3.67
N VAL A 78 6.52 -3.84 2.91
CA VAL A 78 5.06 -3.84 2.73
C VAL A 78 4.36 -4.14 4.06
N VAL A 79 4.82 -5.14 4.81
CA VAL A 79 4.24 -5.50 6.12
C VAL A 79 4.38 -4.35 7.11
N PHE A 80 5.55 -3.72 7.19
CA PHE A 80 5.79 -2.59 8.08
C PHE A 80 4.92 -1.39 7.71
N THR A 81 4.81 -1.08 6.42
CA THR A 81 3.92 -0.03 5.90
C THR A 81 2.46 -0.30 6.26
N MET A 82 2.01 -1.55 6.14
CA MET A 82 0.65 -1.96 6.46
C MET A 82 0.36 -1.90 7.96
N LEU A 83 1.31 -2.29 8.81
CA LEU A 83 1.19 -2.15 10.26
C LEU A 83 1.08 -0.68 10.68
N LEU A 84 1.94 0.19 10.16
CA LEU A 84 1.86 1.63 10.42
C LEU A 84 0.55 2.24 9.92
N PHE A 85 0.06 1.77 8.76
CA PHE A 85 -1.25 2.16 8.24
C PHE A 85 -2.38 1.79 9.21
N ILE A 86 -2.41 0.54 9.69
CA ILE A 86 -3.44 0.06 10.62
C ILE A 86 -3.39 0.83 11.95
N ILE A 87 -2.21 1.03 12.52
CA ILE A 87 -2.03 1.80 13.77
C ILE A 87 -2.49 3.25 13.55
N GLY A 88 -2.10 3.86 12.43
CA GLY A 88 -2.47 5.22 12.08
C GLY A 88 -3.97 5.39 11.83
N LEU A 89 -4.61 4.37 11.25
CA LEU A 89 -6.05 4.33 11.04
C LEU A 89 -6.80 4.15 12.37
N ASN A 90 -6.36 3.24 13.24
CA ASN A 90 -6.94 3.03 14.57
C ASN A 90 -6.83 4.26 15.48
N LYS A 91 -5.80 5.10 15.30
CA LYS A 91 -5.68 6.37 16.04
C LYS A 91 -6.62 7.47 15.51
N ARG A 92 -7.11 7.33 14.28
CA ARG A 92 -7.93 8.34 13.56
C ARG A 92 -9.42 8.00 13.53
N MET A 93 -9.79 6.73 13.72
CA MET A 93 -11.16 6.30 14.00
C MET A 93 -11.53 6.61 15.44
#